data_AF-A0A2D4WUF6-F1
#
_entry.id   AF-A0A2D4WUF6-F1
#
_cell.length_a   1.000
_cell.length_b   1.000
_cell.length_c   1.000
_cell.angle_alpha   90.00
_cell.angle_beta   90.00
_cell.angle_gamma   90.00
#
_symmetry.space_group_name_H-M   'P 1'
#
loop_
_entity.id
_entity.type
_entity.pdbx_description
1 polymer ?
#
loop_
_entity_poly.entity_id
_entity_poly.type
_entity_poly.pdbx_seq_one_letter_code
_entity_poly.pdbx_strand_id
1 'polypeptide(L)'
;MISLNALRFNANMTKPMVACLMAGLTMTCLLACSKREFRIKMQENADGPQRTFSDSAPSNTEIRRLEQAYGQDGQRDESGELMFQAQFDSDLPDELSGHNGWSRLNGALGSSTFWFEDPRPVRGVWGDLVQRVESGILWLRIAKLWAIREFGEKNEQRIERFFEDKVIPGAVDAYLRFTGAGAVMSAQRVGFQVRDTDDGEPLDGDERFRLEVLLPILISISLDAPLETDELHLGFVLGLDGNSSRKERERAWRESGERIALRFIQQMDPERKELNWSQIRGWGFSLLLFAAQSPKYEQILLDSPAITESEKKTLRSGGVIFPPSPFGVQILGGGIDSIATIELEPSALPYLTNGSPAVPESSQVKNPDGEESTPQGLEFALQFRDEGGPLFGAPPAYAFWSSPDSEVQTALFGEVTLEGADLAVVVGWENLLNERDLGLWKSVIAEAGRSGFSSSHLKMVKKLDPTPPEVLLELLSTANASNSYP
;
A
#
# COMPACT_ATOMS: atom_id res chain seq x y z
N MET A 1 -31.98 20.62 7.45
CA MET A 1 -33.03 20.44 8.48
C MET A 1 -34.39 20.57 7.79
N ILE A 2 -35.38 19.73 8.14
CA ILE A 2 -36.67 19.47 7.45
C ILE A 2 -36.51 18.46 6.29
N SER A 3 -37.16 17.29 6.20
CA SER A 3 -38.24 16.66 6.98
C SER A 3 -38.23 15.13 6.74
N LEU A 4 -38.16 14.35 7.83
CA LEU A 4 -38.62 12.97 7.89
C LEU A 4 -40.15 12.97 7.78
N ASN A 5 -40.73 12.57 6.65
CA ASN A 5 -42.13 12.12 6.54
C ASN A 5 -42.44 11.53 5.16
N ALA A 6 -41.94 10.32 4.89
CA ALA A 6 -42.43 9.49 3.78
C ALA A 6 -42.20 8.00 4.06
N LEU A 7 -42.67 7.51 5.22
CA LEU A 7 -42.79 6.08 5.50
C LEU A 7 -44.18 5.81 6.07
N ARG A 8 -45.14 5.62 5.16
CA ARG A 8 -46.40 4.95 5.45
C ARG A 8 -46.69 3.95 4.33
N PHE A 9 -46.18 2.73 4.52
CA PHE A 9 -46.73 1.53 3.90
C PHE A 9 -46.93 0.48 5.01
N ASN A 10 -48.19 0.26 5.37
CA ASN A 10 -48.71 -0.90 6.10
C ASN A 10 -49.21 -1.90 5.02
N ALA A 11 -49.26 -3.23 5.17
CA ALA A 11 -48.75 -4.21 6.11
C ALA A 11 -49.22 -5.60 5.58
N ASN A 12 -48.43 -6.65 5.77
CA ASN A 12 -48.83 -7.97 6.31
C ASN A 12 -48.00 -9.12 5.74
N MET A 13 -46.84 -9.33 6.35
CA MET A 13 -46.22 -10.61 6.77
C MET A 13 -44.76 -10.29 7.17
N THR A 14 -44.15 -11.08 8.07
CA THR A 14 -42.71 -11.07 8.43
C THR A 14 -42.12 -9.99 9.34
N LYS A 15 -42.91 -9.27 10.17
CA LYS A 15 -42.36 -8.30 11.15
C LYS A 15 -41.47 -8.85 12.29
N PRO A 16 -41.65 -10.07 12.83
CA PRO A 16 -40.75 -10.55 13.90
C PRO A 16 -39.39 -11.06 13.37
N MET A 17 -39.32 -11.55 12.13
CA MET A 17 -38.10 -12.11 11.55
C MET A 17 -37.11 -11.03 11.08
N VAL A 18 -37.62 -9.92 10.53
CA VAL A 18 -36.81 -8.75 10.11
C VAL A 18 -36.27 -7.99 11.32
N ALA A 19 -37.04 -7.89 12.40
CA ALA A 19 -36.58 -7.27 13.64
C ALA A 19 -35.48 -8.09 14.33
N CYS A 20 -35.58 -9.43 14.33
CA CYS A 20 -34.53 -10.30 14.85
C CYS A 20 -33.28 -10.34 13.94
N LEU A 21 -33.41 -10.21 12.61
CA LEU A 21 -32.26 -10.11 11.71
C LEU A 21 -31.53 -8.77 11.88
N MET A 22 -32.27 -7.67 12.01
CA MET A 22 -31.69 -6.34 12.24
C MET A 22 -31.07 -6.22 13.65
N ALA A 23 -31.69 -6.81 14.67
CA ALA A 23 -31.13 -6.89 16.02
C ALA A 23 -29.93 -7.86 16.09
N GLY A 24 -29.94 -8.95 15.33
CA GLY A 24 -28.81 -9.89 15.20
C GLY A 24 -27.60 -9.25 14.52
N LEU A 25 -27.81 -8.50 13.43
CA LEU A 25 -26.78 -7.71 12.73
C LEU A 25 -26.24 -6.56 13.58
N THR A 26 -27.10 -5.85 14.32
CA THR A 26 -26.62 -4.76 15.21
C THR A 26 -25.89 -5.27 16.45
N MET A 27 -26.23 -6.46 16.98
CA MET A 27 -25.56 -7.01 18.16
C MET A 27 -24.23 -7.73 17.82
N THR A 28 -24.07 -8.29 16.60
CA THR A 28 -22.77 -8.82 16.14
C THR A 28 -21.80 -7.72 15.70
N CYS A 29 -22.28 -6.55 15.28
CA CYS A 29 -21.45 -5.38 15.00
C CYS A 29 -20.94 -4.64 16.25
N LEU A 30 -21.33 -5.04 17.47
CA LEU A 30 -20.94 -4.38 18.72
C LEU A 30 -20.03 -5.21 19.63
N LEU A 31 -19.60 -6.42 19.20
CA LEU A 31 -18.38 -6.99 19.74
C LEU A 31 -17.23 -6.19 19.12
N ALA A 32 -16.73 -5.24 19.92
CA ALA A 32 -15.59 -4.41 19.60
C ALA A 32 -14.45 -5.25 19.01
N CYS A 33 -14.32 -5.23 17.68
CA CYS A 33 -13.03 -5.49 17.05
C CYS A 33 -12.17 -4.29 17.44
N SER A 34 -11.48 -4.40 18.57
CA SER A 34 -10.42 -3.48 18.92
C SER A 34 -9.40 -3.53 17.79
N LYS A 35 -9.16 -2.38 17.18
CA LYS A 35 -8.13 -2.20 16.18
C LYS A 35 -6.81 -2.71 16.74
N ARG A 36 -6.12 -3.59 16.03
CA ARG A 36 -4.80 -4.06 16.44
C ARG A 36 -3.78 -2.99 16.05
N GLU A 37 -2.98 -2.57 17.02
CA GLU A 37 -1.96 -1.56 16.81
C GLU A 37 -0.59 -2.22 16.92
N PHE A 38 0.23 -1.99 15.91
CA PHE A 38 1.60 -2.45 15.85
C PHE A 38 2.52 -1.23 15.92
N ARG A 39 3.58 -1.34 16.70
CA ARG A 39 4.65 -0.34 16.70
C ARG A 39 5.96 -1.02 16.38
N ILE A 40 6.65 -0.51 15.37
CA ILE A 40 8.00 -0.92 15.01
C ILE A 40 8.90 0.28 15.25
N LYS A 41 9.92 0.12 16.08
CA LYS A 41 10.99 1.11 16.23
C LYS A 41 12.28 0.53 15.70
N MET A 42 12.93 1.25 14.82
CA MET A 42 14.23 0.92 14.22
C MET A 42 15.24 1.98 14.61
N GLN A 43 16.39 1.56 15.12
CA GLN A 43 17.51 2.44 15.44
C GLN A 43 18.77 1.86 14.81
N GLU A 44 19.58 2.70 14.18
CA GLU A 44 20.90 2.27 13.72
C GLU A 44 21.92 2.34 14.86
N ASN A 45 22.53 1.19 15.19
CA ASN A 45 23.64 1.10 16.14
C ASN A 45 24.94 0.72 15.41
N ALA A 46 26.07 0.87 16.11
CA ALA A 46 27.40 0.53 15.59
C ALA A 46 27.50 -0.95 15.16
N ASP A 47 26.83 -1.84 15.88
CA ASP A 47 26.87 -3.29 15.65
C ASP A 47 25.73 -3.80 14.74
N GLY A 48 24.89 -2.90 14.18
CA GLY A 48 23.78 -3.25 13.28
C GLY A 48 22.47 -2.54 13.64
N PRO A 49 21.32 -2.93 13.05
CA PRO A 49 20.01 -2.42 13.45
C PRO A 49 19.55 -2.96 14.81
N GLN A 50 19.09 -2.05 15.67
CA GLN A 50 18.27 -2.38 16.82
C GLN A 50 16.80 -2.24 16.45
N ARG A 51 16.02 -3.27 16.75
CA ARG A 51 14.58 -3.32 16.45
C ARG A 51 13.79 -3.55 17.72
N THR A 52 12.74 -2.76 17.89
CA THR A 52 11.72 -2.94 18.92
C THR A 52 10.36 -3.14 18.25
N PHE A 53 9.65 -4.19 18.63
CA PHE A 53 8.30 -4.50 18.14
C PHE A 53 7.31 -4.52 19.30
N SER A 54 6.20 -3.83 19.16
CA SER A 54 5.04 -3.86 20.07
C SER A 54 3.78 -4.32 19.34
N ASP A 55 2.96 -5.10 20.03
CA ASP A 55 1.65 -5.54 19.59
C ASP A 55 0.64 -5.34 20.72
N SER A 56 -0.45 -4.63 20.40
CA SER A 56 -1.50 -4.32 21.37
C SER A 56 -2.33 -5.55 21.79
N ALA A 57 -2.33 -6.63 21.00
CA ALA A 57 -3.15 -7.83 21.26
C ALA A 57 -2.57 -9.15 20.69
N PRO A 58 -1.35 -9.57 21.06
CA PRO A 58 -0.73 -10.79 20.53
C PRO A 58 -1.39 -12.06 21.05
N SER A 59 -1.57 -13.06 20.18
CA SER A 59 -1.96 -14.41 20.57
C SER A 59 -0.79 -15.19 21.20
N ASN A 60 -1.10 -16.21 22.02
CA ASN A 60 -0.07 -17.05 22.65
C ASN A 60 0.89 -17.72 21.65
N THR A 61 0.44 -17.98 20.42
CA THR A 61 1.29 -18.54 19.36
C THR A 61 2.23 -17.49 18.77
N GLU A 62 1.76 -16.25 18.62
CA GLU A 62 2.59 -15.13 18.16
C GLU A 62 3.63 -14.76 19.21
N ILE A 63 3.25 -14.72 20.49
CA ILE A 63 4.20 -14.47 21.60
C ILE A 63 5.39 -15.44 21.51
N ARG A 64 5.14 -16.76 21.41
CA ARG A 64 6.22 -17.75 21.31
C ARG A 64 7.09 -17.59 20.07
N ARG A 65 6.49 -17.22 18.93
CA ARG A 65 7.22 -16.93 17.68
C ARG A 65 8.13 -15.72 17.87
N LEU A 66 7.63 -14.66 18.50
CA LEU A 66 8.38 -13.43 18.78
C LEU A 66 9.50 -13.69 19.79
N GLU A 67 9.24 -14.42 20.88
CA GLU A 67 10.26 -14.81 21.86
C GLU A 67 11.40 -15.60 21.21
N GLN A 68 11.08 -16.52 20.29
CA GLN A 68 12.07 -17.27 19.54
C GLN A 68 12.87 -16.38 18.58
N ALA A 69 12.21 -15.45 17.89
CA ALA A 69 12.85 -14.56 16.92
C ALA A 69 13.77 -13.52 17.58
N TYR A 70 13.37 -13.00 18.74
CA TYR A 70 14.11 -12.00 19.52
C TYR A 70 15.08 -12.61 20.53
N GLY A 71 15.00 -13.93 20.78
CA GLY A 71 15.88 -14.65 21.70
C GLY A 71 15.65 -14.34 23.19
N GLN A 72 14.53 -13.71 23.53
CA GLN A 72 14.20 -13.29 24.90
C GLN A 72 12.68 -13.19 25.12
N ASP A 73 12.28 -13.20 26.39
CA ASP A 73 10.89 -13.03 26.80
C ASP A 73 10.38 -11.61 26.51
N GLY A 74 9.10 -11.49 26.16
CA GLY A 74 8.46 -10.19 25.96
C GLY A 74 8.37 -9.39 27.26
N GLN A 75 8.71 -8.10 27.19
CA GLN A 75 8.58 -7.17 28.31
C GLN A 75 7.32 -6.34 28.15
N ARG A 76 6.67 -5.97 29.27
CA ARG A 76 5.56 -5.02 29.19
C ARG A 76 6.05 -3.60 29.42
N ASP A 77 5.67 -2.69 28.54
CA ASP A 77 5.99 -1.27 28.69
C ASP A 77 5.07 -0.57 29.71
N GLU A 78 5.23 0.75 29.87
CA GLU A 78 4.44 1.56 30.81
C GLU A 78 2.94 1.63 30.44
N SER A 79 2.60 1.46 29.16
CA SER A 79 1.23 1.31 28.65
C SER A 79 0.65 -0.10 28.86
N GLY A 80 1.49 -1.06 29.23
CA GLY A 80 1.13 -2.46 29.41
C GLY A 80 1.13 -3.28 28.11
N GLU A 81 1.63 -2.73 27.00
CA GLU A 81 1.78 -3.42 25.72
C GLU A 81 2.97 -4.39 25.78
N LEU A 82 2.89 -5.48 25.02
CA LEU A 82 3.96 -6.47 24.98
C LEU A 82 4.99 -6.08 23.92
N MET A 83 6.22 -5.85 24.38
CA MET A 83 7.33 -5.33 23.62
C MET A 83 8.48 -6.35 23.55
N PHE A 84 9.11 -6.45 22.38
CA PHE A 84 10.28 -7.26 22.11
C PHE A 84 11.39 -6.39 21.51
N GLN A 85 12.61 -6.44 22.04
CA GLN A 85 13.71 -5.58 21.58
C GLN A 85 15.02 -6.34 21.41
N ALA A 86 15.56 -6.41 20.20
CA ALA A 86 16.83 -7.09 19.98
C ALA A 86 17.72 -6.33 18.98
N GLN A 87 19.00 -6.66 19.02
CA GLN A 87 20.01 -6.22 18.07
C GLN A 87 20.19 -7.31 17.02
N PHE A 88 20.19 -6.94 15.75
CA PHE A 88 20.35 -7.86 14.62
C PHE A 88 21.57 -7.45 13.79
N ASP A 89 22.13 -8.41 13.05
CA ASP A 89 23.27 -8.16 12.15
C ASP A 89 22.79 -7.51 10.84
N SER A 90 21.81 -8.13 10.18
CA SER A 90 21.17 -7.63 8.95
C SER A 90 19.78 -8.24 8.72
N ASP A 91 19.64 -9.53 9.06
CA ASP A 91 18.38 -10.25 8.91
C ASP A 91 17.43 -9.85 10.02
N LEU A 92 16.34 -9.18 9.64
CA LEU A 92 15.30 -8.75 10.57
C LEU A 92 14.25 -9.87 10.71
N PRO A 93 13.62 -9.99 11.90
CA PRO A 93 12.52 -10.91 12.09
C PRO A 93 11.31 -10.49 11.25
N ASP A 94 10.53 -11.47 10.80
CA ASP A 94 9.24 -11.23 10.18
C ASP A 94 8.15 -11.33 11.27
N GLU A 95 7.59 -10.22 11.75
CA GLU A 95 6.50 -10.22 12.74
C GLU A 95 5.13 -10.11 12.07
N LEU A 96 5.03 -9.21 11.08
CA LEU A 96 3.78 -8.87 10.41
C LEU A 96 3.50 -9.71 9.17
N SER A 97 4.28 -10.79 8.97
CA SER A 97 4.17 -11.68 7.81
C SER A 97 4.52 -10.97 6.49
N GLY A 98 5.34 -9.93 6.56
CA GLY A 98 5.66 -9.01 5.47
C GLY A 98 7.01 -9.29 4.82
N HIS A 99 7.54 -8.28 4.13
CA HIS A 99 8.95 -8.24 3.75
C HIS A 99 9.58 -7.05 4.46
N ASN A 100 10.77 -7.24 5.01
CA ASN A 100 11.58 -6.16 5.51
C ASN A 100 13.02 -6.41 5.09
N GLY A 101 13.84 -5.37 5.21
CA GLY A 101 15.25 -5.51 4.92
C GLY A 101 16.05 -4.36 5.47
N TRP A 102 17.25 -4.71 5.88
CA TRP A 102 18.29 -3.78 6.28
C TRP A 102 19.56 -4.13 5.51
N SER A 103 20.09 -3.16 4.77
CA SER A 103 21.33 -3.32 4.03
C SER A 103 22.23 -2.14 4.31
N ARG A 104 23.48 -2.42 4.66
CA ARG A 104 24.51 -1.41 4.87
C ARG A 104 25.71 -1.72 3.99
N LEU A 105 26.10 -0.75 3.19
CA LEU A 105 27.35 -0.74 2.46
C LEU A 105 28.34 0.14 3.19
N ASN A 106 29.52 -0.41 3.47
CA ASN A 106 30.61 0.33 4.07
C ASN A 106 31.61 0.72 2.99
N GLY A 107 32.04 1.98 3.02
CA GLY A 107 33.11 2.51 2.20
C GLY A 107 34.18 3.15 3.07
N ALA A 108 35.23 3.65 2.43
CA ALA A 108 36.36 4.28 3.11
C ALA A 108 36.09 5.75 3.46
N LEU A 109 35.09 6.39 2.85
CA LEU A 109 34.68 7.78 3.12
C LEU A 109 33.38 7.88 3.94
N GLY A 110 32.80 6.75 4.34
CA GLY A 110 31.53 6.68 5.06
C GLY A 110 30.77 5.39 4.76
N SER A 111 29.48 5.39 5.01
CA SER A 111 28.59 4.25 4.75
C SER A 111 27.27 4.70 4.14
N SER A 112 26.58 3.78 3.47
CA SER A 112 25.23 4.00 2.94
C SER A 112 24.32 2.87 3.39
N THR A 113 23.16 3.22 3.93
CA THR A 113 22.21 2.28 4.49
C THR A 113 20.87 2.40 3.79
N PHE A 114 20.28 1.25 3.48
CA PHE A 114 18.94 1.11 2.93
C PHE A 114 18.10 0.26 3.89
N TRP A 115 16.94 0.77 4.25
CA TRP A 115 15.94 0.04 5.00
C TRP A 115 14.58 0.12 4.31
N PHE A 116 13.82 -0.96 4.41
CA PHE A 116 12.41 -0.98 4.05
C PHE A 116 11.59 -1.91 4.95
N GLU A 117 10.31 -1.62 5.06
CA GLU A 117 9.29 -2.41 5.74
C GLU A 117 8.01 -2.43 4.91
N ASP A 118 7.54 -3.62 4.58
CA ASP A 118 6.34 -3.87 3.80
C ASP A 118 5.46 -4.85 4.58
N PRO A 119 4.73 -4.36 5.60
CA PRO A 119 3.83 -5.20 6.36
C PRO A 119 2.69 -5.65 5.45
N ARG A 120 2.68 -6.94 5.13
CA ARG A 120 1.59 -7.59 4.41
C ARG A 120 1.28 -8.86 5.19
N PRO A 121 0.03 -9.27 5.40
CA PRO A 121 -0.20 -10.64 5.82
C PRO A 121 0.35 -11.61 4.74
N VAL A 122 1.27 -12.54 5.09
CA VAL A 122 1.67 -13.71 4.25
C VAL A 122 0.42 -14.56 4.01
N ARG A 123 -0.44 -14.14 3.10
CA ARG A 123 -1.15 -15.07 2.23
C ARG A 123 -0.50 -14.90 0.87
N GLY A 124 -0.19 -16.02 0.21
CA GLY A 124 0.47 -15.97 -1.09
C GLY A 124 -0.31 -15.04 -2.01
N VAL A 125 0.36 -14.02 -2.57
CA VAL A 125 -0.25 -12.97 -3.40
C VAL A 125 -1.16 -13.57 -4.48
N TRP A 126 -0.77 -14.74 -5.00
CA TRP A 126 -1.57 -15.50 -5.94
C TRP A 126 -2.84 -16.13 -5.35
N GLY A 127 -2.74 -16.78 -4.20
CA GLY A 127 -3.90 -17.39 -3.53
C GLY A 127 -4.95 -16.35 -3.14
N ASP A 128 -4.50 -15.20 -2.65
CA ASP A 128 -5.37 -14.07 -2.35
C ASP A 128 -6.00 -13.45 -3.60
N LEU A 129 -5.24 -13.30 -4.68
CA LEU A 129 -5.78 -12.82 -5.96
C LEU A 129 -6.88 -13.76 -6.48
N VAL A 130 -6.60 -15.07 -6.49
CA VAL A 130 -7.59 -16.10 -6.87
C VAL A 130 -8.82 -16.00 -5.98
N GLN A 131 -8.65 -15.91 -4.67
CA GLN A 131 -9.76 -15.79 -3.73
C GLN A 131 -10.62 -14.53 -4.00
N ARG A 132 -10.00 -13.39 -4.31
CA ARG A 132 -10.71 -12.14 -4.65
C ARG A 132 -11.49 -12.26 -5.96
N VAL A 133 -10.88 -12.86 -6.98
CA VAL A 133 -11.53 -13.11 -8.28
C VAL A 133 -12.72 -14.05 -8.11
N GLU A 134 -12.54 -15.17 -7.43
CA GLU A 134 -13.61 -16.15 -7.19
C GLU A 134 -14.73 -15.56 -6.32
N SER A 135 -14.40 -14.73 -5.34
CA SER A 135 -15.39 -13.97 -4.56
C SER A 135 -16.17 -12.99 -5.45
N GLY A 136 -15.50 -12.32 -6.39
CA GLY A 136 -16.12 -11.46 -7.39
C GLY A 136 -17.09 -12.21 -8.31
N ILE A 137 -16.65 -13.36 -8.85
CA ILE A 137 -17.49 -14.24 -9.69
C ILE A 137 -18.72 -14.70 -8.91
N LEU A 138 -18.55 -15.11 -7.64
CA LEU A 138 -19.65 -15.50 -6.78
C LEU A 138 -20.69 -14.39 -6.63
N TRP A 139 -20.26 -13.16 -6.36
CA TRP A 139 -21.17 -12.01 -6.25
C TRP A 139 -21.92 -11.71 -7.55
N LEU A 140 -21.24 -11.81 -8.69
CA LEU A 140 -21.89 -11.62 -9.99
C LEU A 140 -22.93 -12.71 -10.29
N ARG A 141 -22.69 -13.95 -9.87
CA ARG A 141 -23.69 -15.04 -9.95
C ARG A 141 -24.86 -14.84 -8.98
N ILE A 142 -24.62 -14.30 -7.79
CA ILE A 142 -25.70 -13.90 -6.86
C ILE A 142 -26.52 -12.75 -7.47
N ALA A 143 -25.85 -11.75 -8.06
CA ALA A 143 -26.49 -10.63 -8.75
C ALA A 143 -27.32 -11.09 -9.95
N LYS A 144 -26.85 -12.11 -10.69
CA LYS A 144 -27.63 -12.76 -11.77
C LYS A 144 -28.96 -13.32 -11.24
N LEU A 145 -28.94 -14.12 -10.17
CA LEU A 145 -30.17 -14.68 -9.58
C LEU A 145 -31.11 -13.59 -9.05
N TRP A 146 -30.54 -12.56 -8.42
CA TRP A 146 -31.30 -11.39 -7.99
C TRP A 146 -31.94 -10.66 -9.18
N ALA A 147 -31.20 -10.46 -10.27
CA ALA A 147 -31.70 -9.79 -11.47
C ALA A 147 -32.84 -10.57 -12.13
N ILE A 148 -32.74 -11.90 -12.22
CA ILE A 148 -33.83 -12.76 -12.73
C ILE A 148 -35.10 -12.56 -11.89
N ARG A 149 -34.95 -12.48 -10.57
CA ARG A 149 -36.07 -12.24 -9.66
C ARG A 149 -36.70 -10.86 -9.82
N GLU A 150 -35.89 -9.80 -9.97
CA GLU A 150 -36.38 -8.42 -10.02
C GLU A 150 -36.92 -8.02 -11.40
N PHE A 151 -36.25 -8.44 -12.49
CA PHE A 151 -36.62 -8.10 -13.87
C PHE A 151 -37.50 -9.16 -14.55
N GLY A 152 -37.85 -10.23 -13.80
CA GLY A 152 -38.86 -11.22 -14.15
C GLY A 152 -38.36 -12.41 -14.96
N GLU A 153 -38.92 -13.59 -14.68
CA GLU A 153 -38.57 -14.89 -15.30
C GLU A 153 -38.69 -14.90 -16.84
N LYS A 154 -39.53 -14.03 -17.42
CA LYS A 154 -39.67 -13.89 -18.88
C LYS A 154 -38.35 -13.50 -19.56
N ASN A 155 -37.44 -12.86 -18.82
CA ASN A 155 -36.12 -12.45 -19.29
C ASN A 155 -34.99 -13.37 -18.80
N GLU A 156 -35.30 -14.50 -18.15
CA GLU A 156 -34.31 -15.36 -17.47
C GLU A 156 -33.13 -15.75 -18.38
N GLN A 157 -33.39 -16.39 -19.53
CA GLN A 157 -32.33 -16.80 -20.46
C GLN A 157 -31.50 -15.62 -20.98
N ARG A 158 -32.12 -14.44 -21.11
CA ARG A 158 -31.44 -13.23 -21.56
C ARG A 158 -30.51 -12.70 -20.49
N ILE A 159 -30.98 -12.63 -19.25
CA ILE A 159 -30.20 -12.21 -18.09
C ILE A 159 -29.07 -13.21 -17.86
N GLU A 160 -29.34 -14.51 -17.97
CA GLU A 160 -28.33 -15.54 -17.81
C GLU A 160 -27.18 -15.39 -18.81
N ARG A 161 -27.50 -15.33 -20.11
CA ARG A 161 -26.48 -15.09 -21.15
C ARG A 161 -25.76 -13.76 -20.97
N PHE A 162 -26.49 -12.71 -20.59
CA PHE A 162 -25.87 -11.42 -20.35
C PHE A 162 -24.81 -11.49 -19.23
N PHE A 163 -25.11 -12.16 -18.12
CA PHE A 163 -24.15 -12.31 -17.04
C PHE A 163 -23.00 -13.26 -17.38
N GLU A 164 -23.28 -14.45 -17.90
CA GLU A 164 -22.26 -15.49 -18.15
C GLU A 164 -21.38 -15.17 -19.37
N ASP A 165 -21.94 -14.62 -20.44
CA ASP A 165 -21.19 -14.36 -21.69
C ASP A 165 -20.50 -12.99 -21.69
N LYS A 166 -20.97 -12.02 -20.89
CA LYS A 166 -20.47 -10.63 -20.93
C LYS A 166 -20.03 -10.09 -19.58
N VAL A 167 -20.92 -10.04 -18.58
CA VAL A 167 -20.64 -9.33 -17.31
C VAL A 167 -19.52 -10.01 -16.52
N ILE A 168 -19.58 -11.32 -16.34
CA ILE A 168 -18.59 -12.07 -15.56
C ILE A 168 -17.21 -12.03 -16.24
N PRO A 169 -17.06 -12.42 -17.53
CA PRO A 169 -15.77 -12.33 -18.20
C PRO A 169 -15.21 -10.91 -18.22
N GLY A 170 -16.04 -9.89 -18.54
CA GLY A 170 -15.61 -8.51 -18.62
C GLY A 170 -15.18 -7.93 -17.26
N ALA A 171 -15.89 -8.24 -16.18
CA ALA A 171 -15.53 -7.79 -14.84
C ALA A 171 -14.22 -8.45 -14.36
N VAL A 172 -14.02 -9.74 -14.63
CA VAL A 172 -12.79 -10.45 -14.28
C VAL A 172 -11.60 -9.91 -15.08
N ASP A 173 -11.76 -9.73 -16.41
CA ASP A 173 -10.71 -9.16 -17.25
C ASP A 173 -10.32 -7.74 -16.82
N ALA A 174 -11.32 -6.87 -16.59
CA ALA A 174 -11.09 -5.51 -16.10
C ALA A 174 -10.37 -5.52 -14.74
N TYR A 175 -10.79 -6.38 -13.81
CA TYR A 175 -10.15 -6.53 -12.50
C TYR A 175 -8.69 -6.97 -12.60
N LEU A 176 -8.40 -7.99 -13.43
CA LEU A 176 -7.05 -8.51 -13.61
C LEU A 176 -6.14 -7.48 -14.27
N ARG A 177 -6.63 -6.78 -15.30
CA ARG A 177 -5.86 -5.69 -15.95
C ARG A 177 -5.58 -4.54 -15.01
N PHE A 178 -6.59 -4.12 -14.23
CA PHE A 178 -6.42 -3.06 -13.24
C PHE A 178 -5.42 -3.46 -12.14
N THR A 179 -5.49 -4.70 -11.66
CA THR A 179 -4.55 -5.24 -10.68
C THR A 179 -3.13 -5.34 -11.25
N GLY A 180 -2.98 -5.84 -12.48
CA GLY A 180 -1.70 -5.93 -13.17
C GLY A 180 -1.07 -4.55 -13.43
N ALA A 181 -1.87 -3.56 -13.81
CA ALA A 181 -1.44 -2.17 -13.92
C ALA A 181 -0.88 -1.65 -12.60
N GLY A 182 -1.59 -1.91 -11.50
CA GLY A 182 -1.13 -1.65 -10.15
C GLY A 182 0.24 -2.20 -9.86
N ALA A 183 0.43 -3.49 -10.14
CA ALA A 183 1.70 -4.16 -9.90
C ALA A 183 2.84 -3.53 -10.72
N VAL A 184 2.59 -3.16 -11.99
CA VAL A 184 3.57 -2.46 -12.83
C VAL A 184 3.89 -1.07 -12.25
N MET A 185 2.87 -0.33 -11.84
CA MET A 185 3.04 0.99 -11.23
C MET A 185 3.89 0.91 -9.96
N SER A 186 3.58 -0.02 -9.06
CA SER A 186 4.34 -0.22 -7.82
C SER A 186 5.76 -0.75 -8.06
N ALA A 187 5.99 -1.53 -9.12
CA ALA A 187 7.32 -2.06 -9.43
C ALA A 187 8.25 -1.01 -10.08
N GLN A 188 7.71 -0.03 -10.80
CA GLN A 188 8.49 0.98 -11.52
C GLN A 188 8.68 2.28 -10.72
N ARG A 189 7.75 2.62 -9.83
CA ARG A 189 7.78 3.85 -9.02
C ARG A 189 7.46 3.53 -7.57
N VAL A 190 8.51 3.34 -6.77
CA VAL A 190 8.40 3.20 -5.32
C VAL A 190 8.19 4.60 -4.73
N GLY A 191 7.11 4.80 -3.97
CA GLY A 191 6.92 6.03 -3.18
C GLY A 191 6.15 7.19 -3.82
N PHE A 192 5.31 6.95 -4.83
CA PHE A 192 4.38 7.99 -5.28
C PHE A 192 3.49 8.45 -4.10
N GLN A 193 3.19 9.74 -4.04
CA GLN A 193 2.15 10.26 -3.17
C GLN A 193 0.86 10.40 -3.98
N VAL A 194 -0.28 10.14 -3.34
CA VAL A 194 -1.57 10.45 -3.97
C VAL A 194 -1.76 11.94 -3.83
N ARG A 195 -1.88 12.63 -4.96
CA ARG A 195 -2.19 14.06 -5.00
C ARG A 195 -3.46 14.37 -4.21
N ASP A 196 -3.40 15.43 -3.41
CA ASP A 196 -4.56 15.95 -2.71
C ASP A 196 -5.62 16.45 -3.70
N THR A 197 -6.90 16.29 -3.35
CA THR A 197 -8.00 16.62 -4.26
C THR A 197 -8.10 18.10 -4.65
N ASP A 198 -7.41 18.98 -3.91
CA ASP A 198 -7.42 20.43 -4.09
C ASP A 198 -6.10 20.97 -4.70
N ASP A 199 -5.16 20.09 -5.05
CA ASP A 199 -3.88 20.48 -5.67
C ASP A 199 -4.06 20.82 -7.17
N GLY A 200 -3.74 22.07 -7.51
CA GLY A 200 -3.88 22.64 -8.85
C GLY A 200 -2.59 22.67 -9.68
N GLU A 201 -1.48 22.13 -9.17
CA GLU A 201 -0.19 22.12 -9.88
C GLU A 201 -0.22 21.19 -11.11
N PRO A 202 0.65 21.39 -12.13
CA PRO A 202 0.75 20.48 -13.27
C PRO A 202 1.07 19.04 -12.84
N LEU A 203 0.69 18.05 -13.65
CA LEU A 203 1.02 16.65 -13.39
C LEU A 203 2.53 16.43 -13.36
N ASP A 204 3.01 15.79 -12.30
CA ASP A 204 4.40 15.37 -12.13
C ASP A 204 4.73 14.15 -13.01
N GLY A 205 5.97 13.66 -12.92
CA GLY A 205 6.44 12.53 -13.72
C GLY A 205 5.76 11.20 -13.37
N ASP A 206 5.44 10.98 -12.09
CA ASP A 206 4.84 9.74 -11.60
C ASP A 206 3.35 9.68 -11.92
N GLU A 207 2.67 10.82 -11.85
CA GLU A 207 1.29 10.99 -12.27
C GLU A 207 1.11 10.78 -13.77
N ARG A 208 2.01 11.33 -14.60
CA ARG A 208 2.00 11.06 -16.05
C ARG A 208 2.22 9.58 -16.36
N PHE A 209 3.15 8.95 -15.66
CA PHE A 209 3.40 7.52 -15.83
C PHE A 209 2.15 6.67 -15.50
N ARG A 210 1.40 7.01 -14.46
CA ARG A 210 0.11 6.35 -14.15
C ARG A 210 -0.88 6.49 -15.29
N LEU A 211 -0.97 7.67 -15.89
CA LEU A 211 -1.82 7.89 -17.05
C LEU A 211 -1.41 7.01 -18.22
N GLU A 212 -0.11 6.91 -18.50
CA GLU A 212 0.42 6.08 -19.58
C GLU A 212 0.11 4.58 -19.37
N VAL A 213 0.08 4.11 -18.12
CA VAL A 213 -0.28 2.73 -17.78
C VAL A 213 -1.80 2.48 -17.80
N LEU A 214 -2.60 3.39 -17.24
CA LEU A 214 -4.05 3.19 -17.07
C LEU A 214 -4.88 3.53 -18.31
N LEU A 215 -4.46 4.51 -19.11
CA LEU A 215 -5.21 4.95 -20.30
C LEU A 215 -5.42 3.83 -21.33
N PRO A 216 -4.41 2.99 -21.68
CA PRO A 216 -4.63 1.87 -22.59
C PRO A 216 -5.66 0.85 -22.07
N ILE A 217 -5.73 0.65 -20.75
CA ILE A 217 -6.68 -0.29 -20.13
C ILE A 217 -8.09 0.25 -20.24
N LEU A 218 -8.30 1.53 -19.94
CA LEU A 218 -9.60 2.19 -20.09
C LEU A 218 -10.08 2.16 -21.54
N ILE A 219 -9.18 2.42 -22.50
CA ILE A 219 -9.49 2.32 -23.94
C ILE A 219 -9.87 0.88 -24.29
N SER A 220 -9.14 -0.13 -23.82
CA SER A 220 -9.49 -1.53 -24.08
C SER A 220 -10.85 -1.90 -23.51
N ILE A 221 -11.18 -1.49 -22.28
CA ILE A 221 -12.50 -1.74 -21.67
C ILE A 221 -13.63 -1.10 -22.50
N SER A 222 -13.38 0.09 -23.07
CA SER A 222 -14.34 0.78 -23.93
C SER A 222 -14.54 0.15 -25.31
N LEU A 223 -13.68 -0.77 -25.73
CA LEU A 223 -13.91 -1.54 -26.95
C LEU A 223 -14.93 -2.66 -26.71
N ASP A 224 -14.97 -3.19 -25.49
CA ASP A 224 -15.84 -4.31 -25.10
C ASP A 224 -17.16 -3.84 -24.48
N ALA A 225 -17.16 -2.67 -23.82
CA ALA A 225 -18.35 -1.97 -23.36
C ALA A 225 -18.69 -0.84 -24.35
N PRO A 226 -19.92 -0.75 -24.90
CA PRO A 226 -20.29 0.30 -25.87
C PRO A 226 -20.43 1.67 -25.17
N LEU A 227 -19.28 2.25 -24.81
CA LEU A 227 -19.15 3.58 -24.24
C LEU A 227 -19.01 4.58 -25.39
N GLU A 228 -19.75 5.67 -25.31
CA GLU A 228 -19.57 6.82 -26.19
C GLU A 228 -18.27 7.57 -25.84
N THR A 229 -17.75 8.37 -26.77
CA THR A 229 -16.44 9.04 -26.57
C THR A 229 -16.44 10.02 -25.39
N ASP A 230 -17.55 10.72 -25.14
CA ASP A 230 -17.75 11.58 -23.97
C ASP A 230 -17.81 10.77 -22.67
N GLU A 231 -18.43 9.59 -22.71
CA GLU A 231 -18.54 8.68 -21.57
C GLU A 231 -17.21 8.04 -21.19
N LEU A 232 -16.38 7.69 -22.18
CA LEU A 232 -15.01 7.22 -21.96
C LEU A 232 -14.15 8.31 -21.31
N HIS A 233 -14.25 9.54 -21.82
CA HIS A 233 -13.54 10.69 -21.26
C HIS A 233 -13.97 10.99 -19.81
N LEU A 234 -15.26 10.87 -19.51
CA LEU A 234 -15.77 11.05 -18.15
C LEU A 234 -15.41 9.87 -17.24
N GLY A 235 -15.35 8.64 -17.77
CA GLY A 235 -14.82 7.48 -17.06
C GLY A 235 -13.35 7.66 -16.64
N PHE A 236 -12.55 8.32 -17.48
CA PHE A 236 -11.18 8.70 -17.16
C PHE A 236 -11.10 9.75 -16.03
N VAL A 237 -11.95 10.79 -16.06
CA VAL A 237 -12.09 11.80 -14.99
C VAL A 237 -12.45 11.15 -13.65
N LEU A 238 -13.23 10.06 -13.68
CA LEU A 238 -13.71 9.34 -12.50
C LEU A 238 -12.69 8.34 -11.92
N GLY A 239 -11.88 7.71 -12.79
CA GLY A 239 -11.02 6.58 -12.43
C GLY A 239 -9.63 6.95 -11.91
N LEU A 240 -9.27 8.23 -11.92
CA LEU A 240 -7.95 8.70 -11.54
C LEU A 240 -8.07 9.67 -10.36
N ASP A 241 -7.76 9.16 -9.17
CA ASP A 241 -7.59 10.01 -7.99
C ASP A 241 -6.49 11.04 -8.26
N GLY A 242 -6.74 12.29 -7.86
CA GLY A 242 -5.85 13.43 -8.09
C GLY A 242 -6.17 14.28 -9.33
N ASN A 243 -6.83 13.73 -10.36
CA ASN A 243 -7.07 14.47 -11.61
C ASN A 243 -8.33 15.36 -11.61
N SER A 244 -9.30 15.05 -10.76
CA SER A 244 -10.63 15.68 -10.82
C SER A 244 -11.18 15.94 -9.43
N SER A 245 -11.72 17.14 -9.23
CA SER A 245 -12.39 17.51 -7.98
C SER A 245 -13.59 16.63 -7.70
N ARG A 246 -14.01 16.52 -6.43
CA ARG A 246 -15.22 15.78 -6.04
C ARG A 246 -16.46 16.24 -6.83
N LYS A 247 -16.58 17.54 -7.10
CA LYS A 247 -17.70 18.12 -7.86
C LYS A 247 -17.68 17.69 -9.33
N GLU A 248 -16.50 17.64 -9.94
CA GLU A 248 -16.35 17.16 -11.32
C GLU A 248 -16.66 15.67 -11.43
N ARG A 249 -16.24 14.86 -10.46
CA ARG A 249 -16.62 13.44 -10.37
C ARG A 249 -18.13 13.26 -10.21
N GLU A 250 -18.77 14.01 -9.30
CA GLU A 250 -20.22 13.96 -9.12
C GLU A 250 -20.99 14.38 -10.38
N ARG A 251 -20.48 15.39 -11.11
CA ARG A 251 -21.04 15.84 -12.39
C ARG A 251 -20.86 14.79 -13.48
N ALA A 252 -19.66 14.26 -13.66
CA ALA A 252 -19.32 13.23 -14.62
C ALA A 252 -20.19 11.97 -14.45
N TRP A 253 -20.38 11.54 -13.20
CA TRP A 253 -21.25 10.39 -12.89
C TRP A 253 -22.72 10.68 -13.16
N ARG A 254 -23.20 11.91 -12.93
CA ARG A 254 -24.58 12.30 -13.31
C ARG A 254 -24.79 12.36 -14.81
N GLU A 255 -23.86 12.97 -15.54
CA GLU A 255 -24.01 13.20 -16.98
C GLU A 255 -23.89 11.90 -17.79
N SER A 256 -23.05 10.96 -17.36
CA SER A 256 -22.77 9.73 -18.12
C SER A 256 -23.11 8.44 -17.39
N GLY A 257 -22.96 8.40 -16.06
CA GLY A 257 -23.24 7.19 -15.28
C GLY A 257 -24.69 6.71 -15.38
N GLU A 258 -25.66 7.63 -15.42
CA GLU A 258 -27.08 7.27 -15.60
C GLU A 258 -27.38 6.71 -17.00
N ARG A 259 -26.75 7.26 -18.06
CA ARG A 259 -26.90 6.79 -19.44
C ARG A 259 -26.27 5.40 -19.64
N ILE A 260 -25.07 5.20 -19.11
CA ILE A 260 -24.37 3.91 -19.11
C ILE A 260 -25.18 2.86 -18.33
N ALA A 261 -25.64 3.22 -17.12
CA ALA A 261 -26.48 2.34 -16.31
C ALA A 261 -27.77 1.98 -17.04
N LEU A 262 -28.40 2.92 -17.76
CA LEU A 262 -29.60 2.64 -18.54
C LEU A 262 -29.34 1.65 -19.66
N ARG A 263 -28.28 1.83 -20.44
CA ARG A 263 -27.91 0.88 -21.51
C ARG A 263 -27.61 -0.52 -20.94
N PHE A 264 -27.03 -0.60 -19.75
CA PHE A 264 -26.78 -1.87 -19.05
C PHE A 264 -28.09 -2.53 -18.59
N ILE A 265 -28.99 -1.78 -17.94
CA ILE A 265 -30.30 -2.29 -17.50
C ILE A 265 -31.14 -2.72 -18.70
N GLN A 266 -31.10 -2.02 -19.82
CA GLN A 266 -31.80 -2.40 -21.06
C GLN A 266 -31.35 -3.75 -21.65
N GLN A 267 -30.16 -4.25 -21.26
CA GLN A 267 -29.75 -5.61 -21.59
C GLN A 267 -30.55 -6.66 -20.79
N MET A 268 -31.11 -6.30 -19.64
CA MET A 268 -31.93 -7.18 -18.78
C MET A 268 -33.43 -6.90 -18.90
N ASP A 269 -33.81 -5.62 -18.97
CA ASP A 269 -35.19 -5.11 -19.08
C ASP A 269 -35.30 -4.14 -20.28
N PRO A 270 -35.63 -4.63 -21.49
CA PRO A 270 -35.56 -3.84 -22.73
C PRO A 270 -36.60 -2.73 -22.82
N GLU A 271 -37.69 -2.85 -22.07
CA GLU A 271 -38.79 -1.87 -22.08
C GLU A 271 -38.45 -0.63 -21.23
N ARG A 272 -37.35 -0.69 -20.47
CA ARG A 272 -36.88 0.38 -19.60
C ARG A 272 -36.42 1.60 -20.40
N LYS A 273 -37.10 2.73 -20.22
CA LYS A 273 -36.77 4.00 -20.90
C LYS A 273 -35.98 4.99 -20.05
N GLU A 274 -36.10 4.89 -18.73
CA GLU A 274 -35.58 5.89 -17.80
C GLU A 274 -35.06 5.24 -16.51
N LEU A 275 -34.05 5.86 -15.91
CA LEU A 275 -33.51 5.52 -14.61
C LEU A 275 -33.48 6.76 -13.72
N ASN A 276 -33.73 6.56 -12.44
CA ASN A 276 -33.44 7.57 -11.43
C ASN A 276 -32.50 7.01 -10.35
N TRP A 277 -31.76 7.90 -9.70
CA TRP A 277 -30.75 7.53 -8.72
C TRP A 277 -31.33 6.80 -7.49
N SER A 278 -32.55 7.12 -7.09
CA SER A 278 -33.22 6.42 -5.99
C SER A 278 -33.49 4.95 -6.29
N GLN A 279 -33.79 4.61 -7.55
CA GLN A 279 -34.01 3.23 -7.99
C GLN A 279 -32.70 2.44 -8.01
N ILE A 280 -31.62 3.03 -8.55
CA ILE A 280 -30.30 2.37 -8.56
C ILE A 280 -29.83 2.06 -7.14
N ARG A 281 -29.96 3.03 -6.21
CA ARG A 281 -29.66 2.80 -4.78
C ARG A 281 -30.57 1.74 -4.16
N GLY A 282 -31.87 1.79 -4.48
CA GLY A 282 -32.83 0.79 -4.02
C GLY A 282 -32.49 -0.62 -4.47
N TRP A 283 -31.99 -0.78 -5.70
CA TRP A 283 -31.51 -2.05 -6.23
C TRP A 283 -30.24 -2.53 -5.55
N GLY A 284 -29.26 -1.66 -5.31
CA GLY A 284 -28.07 -2.02 -4.53
C GLY A 284 -28.43 -2.54 -3.14
N PHE A 285 -29.38 -1.89 -2.46
CA PHE A 285 -29.88 -2.35 -1.16
C PHE A 285 -30.67 -3.67 -1.27
N SER A 286 -31.50 -3.83 -2.31
CA SER A 286 -32.25 -5.08 -2.57
C SER A 286 -31.29 -6.26 -2.80
N LEU A 287 -30.23 -6.05 -3.58
CA LEU A 287 -29.19 -7.05 -3.83
C LEU A 287 -28.47 -7.43 -2.54
N LEU A 288 -28.11 -6.46 -1.69
CA LEU A 288 -27.51 -6.71 -0.38
C LEU A 288 -28.41 -7.55 0.53
N LEU A 289 -29.72 -7.23 0.59
CA LEU A 289 -30.68 -8.02 1.33
C LEU A 289 -30.85 -9.42 0.75
N PHE A 290 -30.76 -9.57 -0.57
CA PHE A 290 -30.77 -10.88 -1.22
C PHE A 290 -29.52 -11.67 -0.87
N ALA A 291 -28.34 -11.05 -0.90
CA ALA A 291 -27.07 -11.65 -0.49
C ALA A 291 -27.01 -12.00 1.02
N ALA A 292 -27.90 -11.47 1.85
CA ALA A 292 -28.06 -11.93 3.24
C ALA A 292 -28.95 -13.20 3.37
N GLN A 293 -29.62 -13.63 2.30
CA GLN A 293 -30.54 -14.76 2.27
C GLN A 293 -29.91 -16.00 1.61
N SER A 294 -28.75 -16.44 2.08
CA SER A 294 -27.98 -17.56 1.52
C SER A 294 -28.76 -18.85 1.23
N PRO A 295 -29.81 -19.25 1.98
CA PRO A 295 -30.62 -20.41 1.62
C PRO A 295 -31.28 -20.32 0.23
N LYS A 296 -31.45 -19.12 -0.35
CA LYS A 296 -32.05 -18.94 -1.67
C LYS A 296 -31.12 -19.29 -2.83
N TYR A 297 -29.83 -19.43 -2.58
CA TYR A 297 -28.80 -19.72 -3.59
C TYR A 297 -27.69 -20.59 -2.99
N GLU A 298 -28.07 -21.46 -2.05
CA GLU A 298 -27.16 -22.34 -1.31
C GLU A 298 -26.26 -23.14 -2.25
N GLN A 299 -26.81 -23.66 -3.34
CA GLN A 299 -26.05 -24.43 -4.32
C GLN A 299 -24.88 -23.63 -4.92
N ILE A 300 -25.09 -22.35 -5.21
CA ILE A 300 -24.03 -21.48 -5.75
C ILE A 300 -22.91 -21.27 -4.70
N LEU A 301 -23.27 -21.16 -3.42
CA LEU A 301 -22.27 -21.04 -2.35
C LEU A 301 -21.50 -22.35 -2.14
N LEU A 302 -22.19 -23.50 -2.21
CA LEU A 302 -21.57 -24.81 -2.06
C LEU A 302 -20.61 -25.14 -3.20
N ASP A 303 -20.96 -24.73 -4.43
CA ASP A 303 -20.14 -24.94 -5.63
C ASP A 303 -19.00 -23.93 -5.75
N SER A 304 -19.05 -22.82 -5.00
CA SER A 304 -18.05 -21.77 -5.10
C SER A 304 -16.73 -22.17 -4.43
N PRO A 305 -15.58 -21.97 -5.11
CA PRO A 305 -14.26 -22.14 -4.51
C PRO A 305 -13.94 -21.02 -3.50
N ALA A 306 -14.65 -19.89 -3.56
CA ALA A 306 -14.44 -18.78 -2.62
C ALA A 306 -14.98 -19.08 -1.21
N ILE A 307 -15.80 -20.12 -1.02
CA ILE A 307 -16.36 -20.49 0.28
C ILE A 307 -15.52 -21.61 0.90
N THR A 308 -15.12 -21.43 2.16
CA THR A 308 -14.30 -22.41 2.88
C THR A 308 -15.10 -23.68 3.18
N GLU A 309 -14.42 -24.83 3.33
CA GLU A 309 -15.11 -26.09 3.69
C GLU A 309 -15.84 -26.02 5.04
N SER A 310 -15.34 -25.21 5.99
CA SER A 310 -16.05 -24.91 7.24
C SER A 310 -17.37 -24.18 7.01
N GLU A 311 -17.40 -23.18 6.13
CA GLU A 311 -18.62 -22.45 5.79
C GLU A 311 -19.60 -23.31 4.99
N LYS A 312 -19.10 -24.13 4.07
CA LYS A 312 -19.93 -25.12 3.35
C LYS A 312 -20.56 -26.12 4.30
N LYS A 313 -19.83 -26.55 5.34
CA LYS A 313 -20.40 -27.41 6.39
C LYS A 313 -21.52 -26.70 7.16
N THR A 314 -21.35 -25.42 7.48
CA THR A 314 -22.38 -24.59 8.11
C THR A 314 -23.64 -24.51 7.24
N LEU A 315 -23.48 -24.25 5.93
CA LEU A 315 -24.59 -24.25 4.98
C LEU A 315 -25.33 -25.60 4.95
N ARG A 316 -24.60 -26.70 4.79
CA ARG A 316 -25.18 -28.06 4.79
C ARG A 316 -25.93 -28.40 6.08
N SER A 317 -25.61 -27.75 7.19
CA SER A 317 -26.31 -27.89 8.49
C SER A 317 -27.51 -26.95 8.66
N GLY A 318 -27.89 -26.19 7.63
CA GLY A 318 -28.99 -25.22 7.66
C GLY A 318 -28.60 -23.85 8.24
N GLY A 319 -27.29 -23.60 8.41
CA GLY A 319 -26.77 -22.31 8.81
C GLY A 319 -26.80 -21.27 7.70
N VAL A 320 -26.57 -20.01 8.06
CA VAL A 320 -26.54 -18.87 7.13
C VAL A 320 -25.11 -18.33 7.11
N ILE A 321 -24.56 -18.18 5.91
CA ILE A 321 -23.30 -17.45 5.68
C ILE A 321 -23.57 -16.24 4.80
N PHE A 322 -22.75 -15.19 4.95
CA PHE A 322 -22.70 -14.06 4.04
C PHE A 322 -21.52 -14.27 3.07
N PRO A 323 -21.67 -13.99 1.76
CA PRO A 323 -20.59 -14.19 0.80
C PRO A 323 -19.39 -13.26 1.11
N PRO A 324 -18.15 -13.72 0.86
CA PRO A 324 -16.94 -12.90 1.04
C PRO A 324 -16.98 -11.67 0.13
N SER A 325 -16.22 -10.62 0.49
CA SER A 325 -16.16 -9.36 -0.27
C SER A 325 -15.76 -9.57 -1.74
N PRO A 326 -16.50 -9.06 -2.73
CA PRO A 326 -16.18 -9.26 -4.15
C PRO A 326 -14.93 -8.50 -4.53
N PHE A 327 -14.00 -9.14 -5.24
CA PHE A 327 -12.82 -8.45 -5.79
C PHE A 327 -11.96 -7.71 -4.73
N GLY A 328 -12.09 -8.07 -3.45
CA GLY A 328 -11.47 -7.35 -2.33
C GLY A 328 -12.17 -6.04 -1.93
N VAL A 329 -13.32 -5.71 -2.51
CA VAL A 329 -14.13 -4.51 -2.19
C VAL A 329 -15.06 -4.82 -1.03
N GLN A 330 -14.85 -4.14 0.10
CA GLN A 330 -15.74 -4.27 1.26
C GLN A 330 -17.07 -3.55 1.02
N ILE A 331 -18.17 -4.31 0.98
CA ILE A 331 -19.49 -3.74 0.69
C ILE A 331 -20.17 -3.16 1.93
N LEU A 332 -19.88 -3.69 3.12
CA LEU A 332 -20.53 -3.29 4.38
C LEU A 332 -19.74 -2.23 5.18
N GLY A 333 -18.62 -1.75 4.65
CA GLY A 333 -17.69 -0.87 5.36
C GLY A 333 -16.99 -1.62 6.50
N GLY A 334 -15.80 -2.15 6.23
CA GLY A 334 -14.87 -2.58 7.27
C GLY A 334 -13.95 -1.43 7.62
N GLY A 335 -13.60 -1.34 8.90
CA GLY A 335 -12.58 -0.40 9.36
C GLY A 335 -11.20 -0.73 8.77
N ILE A 336 -10.25 0.15 9.05
CA ILE A 336 -8.83 -0.25 9.01
C ILE A 336 -8.65 -1.24 10.16
N ASP A 337 -8.38 -2.50 9.84
CA ASP A 337 -8.27 -3.57 10.85
C ASP A 337 -7.00 -3.40 11.71
N SER A 338 -5.92 -2.88 11.10
CA SER A 338 -4.63 -2.70 11.75
C SER A 338 -3.92 -1.40 11.36
N ILE A 339 -3.24 -0.75 12.31
CA ILE A 339 -2.23 0.27 12.01
C ILE A 339 -0.87 -0.31 12.39
N ALA A 340 0.15 -0.16 11.53
CA ALA A 340 1.52 -0.11 12.00
C ALA A 340 2.04 1.32 11.99
N THR A 341 2.47 1.78 13.15
CA THR A 341 3.31 2.97 13.25
C THR A 341 4.75 2.51 13.26
N ILE A 342 5.55 3.03 12.33
CA ILE A 342 6.97 2.74 12.25
C ILE A 342 7.74 4.02 12.58
N GLU A 343 8.65 3.91 13.52
CA GLU A 343 9.60 4.95 13.90
C GLU A 343 10.99 4.49 13.47
N LEU A 344 11.69 5.30 12.67
CA LEU A 344 13.07 5.05 12.26
C LEU A 344 13.96 6.18 12.77
N GLU A 345 15.01 5.85 13.50
CA GLU A 345 16.07 6.77 13.91
C GLU A 345 17.34 6.44 13.12
N PRO A 346 17.53 7.05 11.93
CA PRO A 346 18.74 6.88 11.15
C PRO A 346 19.92 7.64 11.76
N SER A 347 21.16 7.20 11.51
CA SER A 347 22.36 7.93 11.98
C SER A 347 22.67 9.21 11.20
N ALA A 348 22.00 9.43 10.06
CA ALA A 348 22.13 10.62 9.23
C ALA A 348 20.80 10.97 8.56
N LEU A 349 20.67 12.20 8.05
CA LEU A 349 19.46 12.65 7.36
C LEU A 349 19.23 11.80 6.09
N PRO A 350 18.05 11.19 5.92
CA PRO A 350 17.72 10.42 4.73
C PRO A 350 17.65 11.30 3.48
N TYR A 351 18.33 10.87 2.41
CA TYR A 351 18.29 11.55 1.10
C TYR A 351 17.15 11.03 0.20
N LEU A 352 16.57 9.88 0.55
CA LEU A 352 15.40 9.31 -0.13
C LEU A 352 14.55 8.56 0.90
N THR A 353 13.31 9.00 1.11
CA THR A 353 12.37 8.40 2.07
C THR A 353 10.94 8.75 1.69
N ASN A 354 9.97 7.91 2.08
CA ASN A 354 8.54 8.26 2.08
C ASN A 354 7.98 8.53 3.49
N GLY A 355 8.85 8.60 4.50
CA GLY A 355 8.50 8.92 5.88
C GLY A 355 8.39 10.42 6.11
N SER A 356 7.58 10.79 7.09
CA SER A 356 7.51 12.18 7.55
C SER A 356 8.50 12.41 8.69
N PRO A 357 9.07 13.61 8.85
CA PRO A 357 9.86 13.92 10.04
C PRO A 357 9.02 13.68 11.30
N ALA A 358 9.52 12.87 12.23
CA ALA A 358 8.85 12.64 13.51
C ALA A 358 8.83 13.97 14.26
N VAL A 359 7.65 14.50 14.57
CA VAL A 359 7.52 15.67 15.46
C VAL A 359 7.67 15.15 16.89
N PRO A 360 8.71 15.54 17.65
CA PRO A 360 8.82 15.10 19.03
C PRO A 360 7.58 15.56 19.81
N GLU A 361 6.91 14.65 20.52
CA GLU A 361 5.79 14.97 21.42
C GLU A 361 6.18 16.03 22.48
N SER A 362 7.49 16.24 22.71
CA SER A 362 8.07 17.22 23.63
C SER A 362 8.39 18.60 23.01
N SER A 363 7.98 18.89 21.77
CA SER A 363 8.27 20.17 21.08
C SER A 363 7.51 21.41 21.61
N GLN A 364 7.05 21.40 22.87
CA GLN A 364 6.75 22.62 23.62
C GLN A 364 7.90 23.08 24.53
N VAL A 365 9.04 22.39 24.55
CA VAL A 365 10.23 22.90 25.25
C VAL A 365 11.12 23.64 24.26
N LYS A 366 10.96 24.96 24.22
CA LYS A 366 11.94 25.87 23.61
C LYS A 366 13.29 25.64 24.32
N ASN A 367 14.29 25.15 23.58
CA ASN A 367 15.67 25.24 24.04
C ASN A 367 16.02 26.73 24.26
N PRO A 368 16.70 27.10 25.35
CA PRO A 368 17.07 28.50 25.64
C PRO A 368 18.04 29.11 24.62
N ASP A 369 18.69 28.28 23.80
CA ASP A 369 19.86 28.67 23.02
C ASP A 369 19.62 28.82 21.51
N GLY A 370 18.37 28.69 21.04
CA GLY A 370 18.01 29.02 19.65
C GLY A 370 18.57 28.10 18.56
N GLU A 371 19.23 27.00 18.90
CA GLU A 371 19.55 25.93 17.95
C GLU A 371 18.29 25.05 17.74
N GLU A 372 17.80 25.03 16.50
CA GLU A 372 16.77 24.09 16.05
C GLU A 372 17.29 22.66 16.24
N SER A 373 16.71 21.93 17.20
CA SER A 373 16.93 20.49 17.30
C SER A 373 16.35 19.86 16.05
N THR A 374 17.22 19.47 15.11
CA THR A 374 16.82 18.78 13.89
C THR A 374 16.08 17.50 14.28
N PRO A 375 14.84 17.26 13.81
CA PRO A 375 14.14 16.02 14.13
C PRO A 375 14.97 14.85 13.59
N GLN A 376 15.51 14.02 14.50
CA GLN A 376 16.37 12.88 14.16
C GLN A 376 15.58 11.61 13.80
N GLY A 377 14.25 11.62 13.94
CA GLY A 377 13.39 10.48 13.64
C GLY A 377 12.55 10.67 12.38
N LEU A 378 12.26 9.58 11.69
CA LEU A 378 11.20 9.47 10.70
C LEU A 378 10.03 8.67 11.29
N GLU A 379 8.82 9.12 11.01
CA GLU A 379 7.60 8.40 11.31
C GLU A 379 6.93 7.98 10.00
N PHE A 380 6.49 6.72 9.97
CA PHE A 380 5.67 6.16 8.90
C PHE A 380 4.40 5.61 9.52
N ALA A 381 3.25 6.16 9.13
CA ALA A 381 1.95 5.61 9.49
C ALA A 381 1.46 4.72 8.36
N LEU A 382 1.60 3.40 8.52
CA LEU A 382 1.08 2.42 7.57
C LEU A 382 -0.28 1.91 8.04
N GLN A 383 -1.29 2.15 7.21
CA GLN A 383 -2.62 1.61 7.41
C GLN A 383 -2.82 0.45 6.44
N PHE A 384 -2.90 -0.76 6.97
CA PHE A 384 -3.20 -1.96 6.20
C PHE A 384 -4.37 -2.71 6.81
N ARG A 385 -4.95 -3.60 6.01
CA ARG A 385 -6.09 -4.42 6.45
C ARG A 385 -5.64 -5.85 6.54
N ASP A 386 -6.06 -6.52 7.60
CA ASP A 386 -5.73 -7.93 7.85
C ASP A 386 -6.39 -8.84 6.80
N GLU A 387 -7.56 -8.43 6.27
CA GLU A 387 -8.25 -9.14 5.19
C GLU A 387 -8.70 -8.19 4.06
N GLY A 388 -8.44 -8.59 2.80
CA GLY A 388 -8.94 -7.84 1.64
C GLY A 388 -8.41 -6.40 1.57
N GLY A 389 -7.17 -6.18 2.01
CA GLY A 389 -6.47 -4.89 1.91
C GLY A 389 -6.52 -4.28 0.51
N PRO A 390 -6.28 -2.95 0.40
CA PRO A 390 -6.40 -2.22 -0.85
C PRO A 390 -5.76 -2.97 -2.01
N LEU A 391 -6.35 -2.85 -3.19
CA LEU A 391 -5.93 -3.54 -4.42
C LEU A 391 -4.42 -3.43 -4.71
N PHE A 392 -3.76 -2.38 -4.19
CA PHE A 392 -2.34 -2.08 -4.38
C PHE A 392 -1.48 -2.22 -3.12
N GLY A 393 -2.02 -2.77 -2.02
CA GLY A 393 -1.35 -2.78 -0.71
C GLY A 393 -1.15 -1.38 -0.13
N ALA A 394 -0.67 -1.29 1.11
CA ALA A 394 -0.03 -0.06 1.57
C ALA A 394 1.34 0.04 0.86
N PRO A 395 1.80 1.24 0.45
CA PRO A 395 3.17 1.37 -0.03
C PRO A 395 4.14 0.93 1.08
N PRO A 396 5.26 0.28 0.76
CA PRO A 396 6.27 -0.04 1.76
C PRO A 396 6.80 1.25 2.38
N ALA A 397 7.11 1.23 3.68
CA ALA A 397 7.94 2.25 4.30
C ALA A 397 9.39 2.00 3.87
N TYR A 398 10.13 3.05 3.51
CA TYR A 398 11.53 2.91 3.18
C TYR A 398 12.31 4.18 3.48
N ALA A 399 13.61 4.02 3.71
CA ALA A 399 14.54 5.13 3.83
C ALA A 399 15.94 4.72 3.35
N PHE A 400 16.60 5.69 2.72
CA PHE A 400 18.02 5.64 2.39
C PHE A 400 18.72 6.82 3.03
N TRP A 401 19.81 6.55 3.72
CA TRP A 401 20.68 7.57 4.30
C TRP A 401 22.13 7.17 4.14
N SER A 402 23.02 8.15 4.23
CA SER A 402 24.45 7.93 4.16
C SER A 402 25.13 8.69 5.28
N SER A 403 26.01 8.00 6.00
CA SER A 403 26.68 8.53 7.17
C SER A 403 28.16 8.73 6.83
N PRO A 404 28.62 10.00 6.74
CA PRO A 404 30.00 10.31 6.37
C PRO A 404 30.98 9.87 7.47
N ASP A 405 32.17 9.42 7.07
CA ASP A 405 33.29 9.31 7.99
C ASP A 405 33.93 10.69 8.12
N SER A 406 33.49 11.44 9.14
CA SER A 406 33.91 12.82 9.34
C SER A 406 35.42 12.96 9.55
N GLU A 407 36.07 11.99 10.19
CA GLU A 407 37.51 12.02 10.42
C GLU A 407 38.29 11.87 9.12
N VAL A 408 37.92 10.87 8.31
CA VAL A 408 38.60 10.59 7.04
C VAL A 408 38.34 11.70 6.03
N GLN A 409 37.09 12.15 5.88
CA GLN A 409 36.76 13.22 4.93
C GLN A 409 37.42 14.54 5.31
N THR A 410 37.43 14.91 6.60
CA THR A 410 38.11 16.14 7.06
C THR A 410 39.62 16.06 6.85
N ALA A 411 40.23 14.89 7.06
CA ALA A 411 41.66 14.70 6.79
C ALA A 411 42.01 14.83 5.29
N LEU A 412 41.10 14.45 4.40
CA LEU A 412 41.32 14.49 2.95
C LEU A 412 40.95 15.83 2.31
N PHE A 413 39.84 16.43 2.74
CA PHE A 413 39.20 17.56 2.08
C PHE A 413 39.21 18.83 2.94
N GLY A 414 39.53 18.74 4.23
CA GLY A 414 39.48 19.85 5.19
C GLY A 414 38.11 20.02 5.85
N GLU A 415 37.07 19.42 5.31
CA GLU A 415 35.69 19.39 5.83
C GLU A 415 34.95 18.16 5.32
N VAL A 416 33.74 17.91 5.84
CA VAL A 416 32.84 16.88 5.30
C VAL A 416 32.21 17.42 4.01
N THR A 417 32.38 16.70 2.90
CA THR A 417 31.94 17.16 1.56
C THR A 417 31.04 16.17 0.84
N LEU A 418 31.20 14.87 1.10
CA LEU A 418 30.33 13.82 0.56
C LEU A 418 29.28 13.44 1.61
N GLU A 419 28.04 13.78 1.33
CA GLU A 419 26.86 13.46 2.15
C GLU A 419 25.73 12.91 1.27
N GLY A 420 24.71 12.33 1.92
CA GLY A 420 23.47 11.93 1.24
C GLY A 420 23.68 11.01 0.03
N ALA A 421 23.07 11.39 -1.10
CA ALA A 421 23.09 10.60 -2.33
C ALA A 421 24.48 10.53 -2.98
N ASP A 422 25.28 11.60 -2.91
CA ASP A 422 26.62 11.63 -3.49
C ASP A 422 27.55 10.65 -2.77
N LEU A 423 27.48 10.61 -1.44
CA LEU A 423 28.19 9.61 -0.65
C LEU A 423 27.70 8.18 -0.98
N ALA A 424 26.39 7.99 -1.16
CA ALA A 424 25.84 6.68 -1.53
C ALA A 424 26.40 6.16 -2.86
N VAL A 425 26.52 7.04 -3.87
CA VAL A 425 27.09 6.71 -5.18
C VAL A 425 28.56 6.30 -5.05
N VAL A 426 29.34 7.02 -4.23
CA VAL A 426 30.75 6.69 -3.99
C VAL A 426 30.89 5.35 -3.25
N VAL A 427 30.15 5.15 -2.16
CA VAL A 427 30.16 3.89 -1.41
C VAL A 427 29.72 2.71 -2.29
N GLY A 428 28.69 2.90 -3.11
CA GLY A 428 28.25 1.90 -4.09
C GLY A 428 29.35 1.55 -5.09
N TRP A 429 30.03 2.56 -5.65
CA TRP A 429 31.17 2.36 -6.54
C TRP A 429 32.31 1.58 -5.86
N GLU A 430 32.67 1.90 -4.62
CA GLU A 430 33.71 1.19 -3.88
C GLU A 430 33.40 -0.31 -3.74
N ASN A 431 32.14 -0.65 -3.53
CA ASN A 431 31.67 -2.03 -3.39
C ASN A 431 31.61 -2.79 -4.73
N LEU A 432 31.77 -2.10 -5.86
CA LEU A 432 31.90 -2.70 -7.19
C LEU A 432 33.37 -2.94 -7.60
N LEU A 433 34.34 -2.37 -6.88
CA LEU A 433 35.76 -2.56 -7.16
C LEU A 433 36.17 -4.01 -6.88
N ASN A 434 37.04 -4.54 -7.73
CA ASN A 434 37.73 -5.79 -7.43
C ASN A 434 38.69 -5.61 -6.23
N GLU A 435 39.11 -6.71 -5.60
CA GLU A 435 39.96 -6.68 -4.39
C GLU A 435 41.26 -5.86 -4.57
N ARG A 436 41.88 -5.92 -5.76
CA ARG A 436 43.11 -5.20 -6.05
C ARG A 436 42.86 -3.69 -6.08
N ASP A 437 41.83 -3.26 -6.80
CA ASP A 437 41.51 -1.84 -6.98
C ASP A 437 40.94 -1.24 -5.70
N LEU A 438 40.17 -2.00 -4.93
CA LEU A 438 39.74 -1.62 -3.58
C LEU A 438 40.96 -1.45 -2.64
N GLY A 439 41.94 -2.35 -2.72
CA GLY A 439 43.19 -2.24 -1.96
C GLY A 439 43.99 -0.99 -2.33
N LEU A 440 44.09 -0.69 -3.63
CA LEU A 440 44.72 0.54 -4.12
C LEU A 440 43.98 1.78 -3.62
N TRP A 441 42.65 1.81 -3.73
CA TRP A 441 41.83 2.90 -3.23
C TRP A 441 42.05 3.17 -1.74
N LYS A 442 41.96 2.13 -0.90
CA LYS A 442 42.19 2.25 0.55
C LYS A 442 43.60 2.73 0.87
N SER A 443 44.61 2.29 0.10
CA SER A 443 45.98 2.76 0.28
C SER A 443 46.14 4.24 -0.04
N VAL A 444 45.47 4.72 -1.10
CA VAL A 444 45.47 6.14 -1.48
C VAL A 444 44.82 6.99 -0.40
N ILE A 445 43.68 6.58 0.14
CA ILE A 445 43.04 7.30 1.26
C ILE A 445 43.98 7.35 2.48
N ALA A 446 44.57 6.21 2.86
CA ALA A 446 45.44 6.15 4.03
C ALA A 446 46.73 6.97 3.88
N GLU A 447 47.27 7.10 2.66
CA GLU A 447 48.43 7.95 2.37
C GLU A 447 48.03 9.44 2.33
N ALA A 448 46.92 9.76 1.66
CA ALA A 448 46.43 11.11 1.52
C ALA A 448 45.97 11.71 2.86
N GLY A 449 45.35 10.92 3.75
CA GLY A 449 44.97 11.38 5.10
C GLY A 449 46.18 11.73 5.99
N ARG A 450 47.40 11.27 5.64
CA ARG A 450 48.64 11.58 6.38
C ARG A 450 49.47 12.70 5.76
N SER A 451 49.43 12.84 4.44
CA SER A 451 50.37 13.67 3.68
C SER A 451 49.71 14.67 2.72
N GLY A 452 48.37 14.72 2.74
CA GLY A 452 47.57 15.49 1.80
C GLY A 452 47.32 14.73 0.49
N PHE A 453 46.22 15.07 -0.17
CA PHE A 453 45.91 14.53 -1.50
C PHE A 453 46.77 15.21 -2.57
N SER A 454 47.29 14.43 -3.54
CA SER A 454 48.30 14.88 -4.50
C SER A 454 47.98 14.44 -5.95
N SER A 455 48.69 15.03 -6.91
CA SER A 455 48.47 14.73 -8.33
C SER A 455 48.82 13.29 -8.72
N SER A 456 49.71 12.60 -7.99
CA SER A 456 49.98 11.18 -8.19
C SER A 456 48.82 10.31 -7.69
N HIS A 457 48.21 10.65 -6.55
CA HIS A 457 47.00 10.01 -6.05
C HIS A 457 45.87 10.12 -7.07
N LEU A 458 45.61 11.32 -7.60
CA LEU A 458 44.56 11.54 -8.60
C LEU A 458 44.76 10.69 -9.88
N LYS A 459 46.01 10.57 -10.36
CA LYS A 459 46.33 9.74 -11.53
C LYS A 459 46.14 8.25 -11.26
N MET A 460 46.30 7.80 -10.02
CA MET A 460 46.08 6.41 -9.62
C MET A 460 44.58 6.11 -9.53
N VAL A 461 43.81 6.98 -8.87
CA VAL A 461 42.36 6.84 -8.71
C VAL A 461 41.63 6.84 -10.06
N LYS A 462 42.05 7.70 -11.01
CA LYS A 462 41.49 7.72 -12.38
C LYS A 462 41.70 6.45 -13.20
N LYS A 463 42.52 5.50 -12.73
CA LYS A 463 42.80 4.23 -13.40
C LYS A 463 42.05 3.04 -12.81
N LEU A 464 41.29 3.24 -11.73
CA LEU A 464 40.48 2.19 -11.12
C LEU A 464 39.33 1.78 -12.06
N ASP A 465 38.93 0.51 -11.99
CA ASP A 465 37.85 -0.08 -12.79
C ASP A 465 36.82 -0.76 -11.87
N PRO A 466 35.52 -0.36 -11.88
CA PRO A 466 34.94 0.73 -12.67
C PRO A 466 35.55 2.12 -12.40
N THR A 467 35.44 3.02 -13.38
CA THR A 467 35.90 4.41 -13.23
C THR A 467 35.17 5.11 -12.08
N PRO A 468 35.86 5.92 -11.25
CA PRO A 468 35.23 6.63 -10.14
C PRO A 468 34.11 7.58 -10.60
N PRO A 469 33.08 7.79 -9.77
CA PRO A 469 32.02 8.77 -10.05
C PRO A 469 32.56 10.18 -10.24
N GLU A 470 31.89 10.97 -11.08
CA GLU A 470 32.30 12.35 -11.41
C GLU A 470 32.41 13.23 -10.16
N VAL A 471 31.43 13.14 -9.25
CA VAL A 471 31.44 13.88 -7.96
C VAL A 471 32.71 13.62 -7.14
N LEU A 472 33.21 12.38 -7.10
CA LEU A 472 34.45 12.05 -6.40
C LEU A 472 35.67 12.63 -7.13
N LEU A 473 35.70 12.55 -8.46
CA LEU A 473 36.80 13.07 -9.25
C LEU A 473 36.93 14.60 -9.17
N GLU A 474 35.81 15.31 -9.08
CA GLU A 474 35.78 16.76 -8.90
C GLU A 474 36.34 17.16 -7.53
N LEU A 475 35.86 16.53 -6.45
CA LEU A 475 36.34 16.79 -5.09
C LEU A 475 37.85 16.52 -4.95
N LEU A 476 38.32 15.38 -5.44
CA LEU A 476 39.74 15.03 -5.40
C LEU A 476 40.61 15.98 -6.24
N SER A 477 40.07 16.54 -7.33
CA SER A 477 40.78 17.54 -8.15
C SER A 477 40.92 18.88 -7.43
N THR A 478 39.88 19.30 -6.70
CA THR A 478 39.89 20.52 -5.89
C THR A 478 40.83 20.40 -4.69
N ALA A 479 40.80 19.25 -3.98
CA ALA A 479 41.71 18.97 -2.87
C ALA A 479 43.19 18.95 -3.27
N ASN A 480 43.50 18.51 -4.49
CA ASN A 480 44.85 18.59 -5.04
C ASN A 480 45.28 20.06 -5.31
N ALA A 481 44.35 20.93 -5.72
CA ALA A 481 44.65 22.33 -6.02
C ALA A 481 44.90 23.17 -4.74
N SER A 482 44.18 22.89 -3.66
CA SER A 482 44.36 23.57 -2.36
C SER A 482 45.69 23.22 -1.68
N ASN A 483 46.20 22.00 -1.85
CA ASN A 483 47.55 21.60 -1.37
C ASN A 483 48.71 22.11 -2.25
N SER A 484 48.42 22.82 -3.35
CA SER A 484 49.41 23.35 -4.28
C SER A 484 49.83 24.81 -3.99
N TYR A 485 49.20 25.47 -3.01
CA TYR A 485 49.54 26.82 -2.59
C TYR A 485 50.33 26.77 -1.27
N PRO A 486 51.59 27.26 -1.23
CA PRO A 486 52.44 27.24 -0.04
C PRO A 486 52.02 28.22 1.04
#